data_AF-A0A922M0D1-F1
#
_entry.id   AF-A0A922M0D1-F1
#
_cell.length_a   1.000
_cell.length_b   1.000
_cell.length_c   1.000
_cell.angle_alpha   90.00
_cell.angle_beta   90.00
_cell.angle_gamma   90.00
#
_symmetry.space_group_name_H-M   'P 1'
#
loop_
_entity.id
_entity.type
_entity.pdbx_description
1 polymer ?
#
loop_
_entity_poly.entity_id
_entity_poly.type
_entity_poly.pdbx_seq_one_letter_code
_entity_poly.pdbx_strand_id
1 'polypeptide(L)'
;MMFHTCLKSIIFFSILLFASLLSLCILYPILWLLITRETRLNPGSTIYTEWSEPSIPIYIQFYFFNLTNPIEFQSGHKPHLKQLGPYTYLEKRMKFNITQINETITYQEIKWYYFVPNLSNGTENDMITTINLAYITIATKFNELPWLLSRIIEEIEKHFHEYLFIKKPIKQLLWGYNDELLTFISNYFMNITTTIGLFINKNNTFSDSITINNGLYNHKLIGEIIKYNGKDKLSYWKTSTANMINGTDGSLFHTFLTINDNPYIFASDICRSIQFTRDSIVKFNHLPVFKFIPMLDTFKSPKYYEKNKGFCLDWPNCYDDGVLDMSSCQPGIPIAVSQPHFLNANQSYQNAIDGLYPTDELNTMIYIEPNTGYVIKAEKKLQMNIFIKNNQNFQQLENISNILLPIMFINESIELNHTVINQLHNILIQNPYIATIILLIMITSFILIIGFIISLYFYQTNRNPPVYTRYINDEDNNQEYVQTNSTSVENIQSKQEEEKEEEEEEEEHQRQREEERIIRANNQQNLVV
;
A
#
# COMPACT_ATOMS: atom_id res chain seq x y z
N MET A 1 19.64 -54.32 25.82
CA MET A 1 19.57 -53.91 24.40
C MET A 1 18.37 -52.97 24.09
N MET A 2 17.15 -53.26 24.59
CA MET A 2 15.95 -52.42 24.33
C MET A 2 15.97 -50.99 24.92
N PHE A 3 16.63 -50.76 26.06
CA PHE A 3 16.73 -49.40 26.64
C PHE A 3 17.52 -48.46 25.71
N HIS A 4 18.56 -48.97 25.07
CA HIS A 4 19.41 -48.20 24.17
C HIS A 4 18.69 -47.84 22.86
N THR A 5 17.80 -48.69 22.36
CA THR A 5 16.99 -48.41 21.16
C THR A 5 15.87 -47.41 21.47
N CYS A 6 15.21 -47.51 22.64
CA CYS A 6 14.24 -46.50 23.08
C CYS A 6 14.89 -45.12 23.28
N LEU A 7 16.04 -45.06 23.93
CA LEU A 7 16.76 -43.80 24.15
C LEU A 7 17.16 -43.14 22.81
N LYS A 8 17.65 -43.93 21.86
CA LYS A 8 17.97 -43.45 20.50
C LYS A 8 16.73 -42.92 19.77
N SER A 9 15.60 -43.60 19.88
CA SER A 9 14.33 -43.12 19.30
C SER A 9 13.87 -41.83 19.97
N ILE A 10 13.87 -41.74 21.30
CA ILE A 10 13.47 -40.54 22.03
C ILE A 10 14.34 -39.34 21.65
N ILE A 11 15.66 -39.52 21.53
CA ILE A 11 16.59 -38.47 21.11
C ILE A 11 16.32 -38.05 19.66
N PHE A 12 16.21 -39.01 18.74
CA PHE A 12 15.90 -38.75 17.33
C PHE A 12 14.61 -37.96 17.18
N PHE A 13 13.56 -38.39 17.89
CA PHE A 13 12.30 -37.69 17.87
C PHE A 13 12.46 -36.30 18.51
N SER A 14 13.04 -36.15 19.70
CA SER A 14 13.24 -34.81 20.31
C SER A 14 13.94 -33.82 19.38
N ILE A 15 14.94 -34.26 18.62
CA ILE A 15 15.61 -33.43 17.61
C ILE A 15 14.65 -33.01 16.49
N LEU A 16 13.76 -33.90 16.06
CA LEU A 16 12.76 -33.63 15.02
C LEU A 16 11.65 -32.68 15.50
N LEU A 17 11.20 -32.79 16.76
CA LEU A 17 10.33 -31.78 17.39
C LEU A 17 11.01 -30.42 17.39
N PHE A 18 12.25 -30.39 17.88
CA PHE A 18 13.00 -29.16 18.00
C PHE A 18 13.20 -28.53 16.62
N ALA A 19 13.53 -29.31 15.59
CA ALA A 19 13.63 -28.85 14.22
C ALA A 19 12.30 -28.30 13.66
N SER A 20 11.17 -28.95 13.94
CA SER A 20 9.85 -28.46 13.50
C SER A 20 9.43 -27.17 14.21
N LEU A 21 9.60 -27.07 15.53
CA LEU A 21 9.36 -25.85 16.30
C LEU A 21 10.29 -24.71 15.85
N LEU A 22 11.56 -25.02 15.63
CA LEU A 22 12.53 -24.08 15.10
C LEU A 22 12.14 -23.61 13.69
N SER A 23 11.60 -24.50 12.85
CA SER A 23 11.10 -24.14 11.53
C SER A 23 9.89 -23.20 11.57
N LEU A 24 8.97 -23.30 12.55
CA LEU A 24 7.91 -22.30 12.77
C LEU A 24 8.48 -20.94 13.12
N CYS A 25 9.41 -20.93 14.07
CA CYS A 25 10.06 -19.72 14.53
C CYS A 25 10.83 -19.02 13.41
N ILE A 26 11.31 -19.77 12.42
CA ILE A 26 12.07 -19.24 11.27
C ILE A 26 11.16 -18.87 10.09
N LEU A 27 10.10 -19.64 9.82
CA LEU A 27 9.23 -19.47 8.64
C LEU A 27 8.57 -18.09 8.63
N TYR A 28 8.04 -17.66 9.78
CA TYR A 28 7.38 -16.37 9.89
C TYR A 28 8.37 -15.22 9.57
N PRO A 29 9.50 -15.05 10.28
CA PRO A 29 10.50 -14.03 9.93
C PRO A 29 10.98 -14.07 8.48
N ILE A 30 11.16 -15.26 7.89
CA ILE A 30 11.55 -15.39 6.48
C ILE A 30 10.46 -14.82 5.55
N LEU A 31 9.19 -15.11 5.82
CA LEU A 31 8.09 -14.56 5.03
C LEU A 31 8.09 -13.03 5.07
N TRP A 32 8.25 -12.43 6.25
CA TRP A 32 8.33 -10.96 6.40
C TRP A 32 9.55 -10.38 5.68
N LEU A 33 10.69 -11.06 5.76
CA LEU A 33 11.90 -10.65 5.04
C LEU A 33 11.69 -10.69 3.53
N LEU A 34 11.03 -11.73 3.02
CA LEU A 34 10.69 -11.86 1.60
C LEU A 34 9.75 -10.74 1.15
N ILE A 35 8.67 -10.48 1.88
CA ILE A 35 7.76 -9.37 1.58
C ILE A 35 8.55 -8.06 1.50
N THR A 36 9.35 -7.75 2.54
CA THR A 36 10.15 -6.52 2.61
C THR A 36 11.20 -6.41 1.49
N ARG A 37 11.69 -7.54 0.96
CA ARG A 37 12.68 -7.57 -0.12
C ARG A 37 12.01 -7.36 -1.47
N GLU A 38 10.90 -8.04 -1.70
CA GLU A 38 10.15 -7.95 -2.95
C GLU A 38 9.47 -6.58 -3.09
N THR A 39 9.06 -5.94 -1.99
CA THR A 39 8.38 -4.63 -1.98
C THR A 39 9.27 -3.40 -2.23
N ARG A 40 10.57 -3.58 -2.47
CA ARG A 40 11.51 -2.47 -2.74
C ARG A 40 11.48 -2.06 -4.22
N LEU A 41 11.68 -0.76 -4.47
CA LEU A 41 11.87 -0.20 -5.82
C LEU A 41 13.31 -0.46 -6.31
N ASN A 42 13.59 -1.72 -6.63
CA ASN A 42 14.87 -2.14 -7.21
C ASN A 42 14.74 -2.35 -8.73
N PRO A 43 15.65 -1.79 -9.55
CA PRO A 43 15.67 -2.05 -10.98
C PRO A 43 15.67 -3.56 -11.29
N GLY A 44 14.75 -3.99 -12.15
CA GLY A 44 14.57 -5.40 -12.52
C GLY A 44 13.58 -6.18 -11.66
N SER A 45 13.03 -5.61 -10.58
CA SER A 45 11.91 -6.22 -9.86
C SER A 45 10.59 -6.03 -10.61
N THR A 46 9.63 -6.92 -10.36
CA THR A 46 8.27 -6.80 -10.93
C THR A 46 7.59 -5.51 -10.49
N ILE A 47 7.77 -5.11 -9.22
CA ILE A 47 7.19 -3.87 -8.69
C ILE A 47 7.78 -2.65 -9.38
N TYR A 48 9.09 -2.63 -9.60
CA TYR A 48 9.71 -1.53 -10.32
C TYR A 48 9.12 -1.38 -11.72
N THR A 49 8.87 -2.51 -12.39
CA THR A 49 8.24 -2.54 -13.72
C THR A 49 6.81 -1.99 -13.65
N GLU A 50 5.95 -2.51 -12.78
CA GLU A 50 4.57 -2.04 -12.61
C GLU A 50 4.47 -0.59 -12.13
N TRP A 51 5.42 -0.14 -11.29
CA TRP A 51 5.49 1.25 -10.87
C TRP A 51 5.90 2.17 -12.03
N SER A 52 6.85 1.74 -12.86
CA SER A 52 7.33 2.54 -14.00
C SER A 52 6.35 2.55 -15.17
N GLU A 53 5.68 1.43 -15.43
CA GLU A 53 4.72 1.21 -16.51
C GLU A 53 3.61 0.29 -15.97
N PRO A 54 2.55 0.87 -15.37
CA PRO A 54 1.43 0.09 -14.85
C PRO A 54 0.72 -0.68 -15.97
N SER A 55 0.59 -2.00 -15.79
CA SER A 55 -0.09 -2.87 -16.76
C SER A 55 -1.62 -2.81 -16.65
N ILE A 56 -2.13 -2.39 -15.49
CA ILE A 56 -3.55 -2.34 -15.17
C ILE A 56 -4.16 -1.06 -15.78
N PRO A 57 -5.31 -1.17 -16.47
CA PRO A 57 -5.96 -0.02 -17.07
C PRO A 57 -6.42 0.97 -15.99
N ILE A 58 -6.06 2.25 -16.19
CA ILE A 58 -6.55 3.36 -15.40
C ILE A 58 -7.58 4.09 -16.24
N TYR A 59 -8.75 4.36 -15.68
CA TYR A 59 -9.79 5.13 -16.38
C TYR A 59 -9.95 6.49 -15.73
N ILE A 60 -9.99 7.53 -16.54
CA ILE A 60 -10.44 8.85 -16.12
C ILE A 60 -11.80 9.13 -16.75
N GLN A 61 -12.78 9.45 -15.91
CA GLN A 61 -14.14 9.72 -16.31
C GLN A 61 -14.46 11.18 -16.02
N PHE A 62 -14.91 11.90 -17.05
CA PHE A 62 -15.32 13.30 -16.91
C PHE A 62 -16.84 13.40 -16.83
N TYR A 63 -17.33 14.20 -15.89
CA TYR A 63 -18.73 14.51 -15.70
C TYR A 63 -18.91 16.02 -15.75
N PHE A 64 -19.49 16.52 -16.84
CA PHE A 64 -19.70 17.95 -17.06
C PHE A 64 -21.02 18.42 -16.48
N PHE A 65 -21.04 19.65 -15.95
CA PHE A 65 -22.27 20.32 -15.57
C PHE A 65 -22.73 21.24 -16.71
N ASN A 66 -23.73 20.80 -17.45
CA ASN A 66 -24.32 21.58 -18.54
C ASN A 66 -25.33 22.58 -17.99
N LEU A 67 -25.09 23.87 -18.23
CA LEU A 67 -25.99 24.96 -17.82
C LEU A 67 -27.21 25.02 -18.76
N THR A 68 -28.41 24.89 -18.20
CA THR A 68 -29.65 24.82 -18.99
C THR A 68 -30.40 26.15 -19.10
N ASN A 69 -30.12 27.12 -18.22
CA ASN A 69 -30.78 28.43 -18.14
C ASN A 69 -29.78 29.61 -18.12
N PRO A 70 -28.85 29.73 -19.09
CA PRO A 70 -27.80 30.76 -19.06
C PRO A 70 -28.34 32.19 -19.06
N ILE A 71 -29.44 32.47 -19.77
CA ILE A 71 -30.01 33.81 -19.88
C ILE A 71 -30.66 34.24 -18.56
N GLU A 72 -31.43 33.34 -17.94
CA GLU A 72 -32.08 33.57 -16.66
C GLU A 72 -31.04 33.72 -15.55
N PHE A 73 -30.00 32.89 -15.57
CA PHE A 73 -28.88 32.97 -14.64
C PHE A 73 -28.12 34.30 -14.77
N GLN A 74 -27.83 34.75 -15.99
CA GLN A 74 -27.22 36.06 -16.24
C GLN A 74 -28.09 37.22 -15.71
N SER A 75 -29.41 37.03 -15.71
CA SER A 75 -30.39 38.00 -15.21
C SER A 75 -30.61 37.93 -13.69
N GLY A 76 -29.84 37.10 -12.97
CA GLY A 76 -29.83 37.02 -11.50
C GLY A 76 -30.62 35.87 -10.89
N HIS A 77 -31.17 34.94 -11.69
CA HIS A 77 -31.80 33.72 -11.18
C HIS A 77 -30.75 32.68 -10.78
N LYS A 78 -31.16 31.58 -10.12
CA LYS A 78 -30.23 30.49 -9.82
C LYS A 78 -29.85 29.71 -11.08
N PRO A 79 -28.59 29.24 -11.22
CA PRO A 79 -28.22 28.36 -12.31
C PRO A 79 -28.81 26.96 -12.11
N HIS A 80 -29.30 26.39 -13.20
CA HIS A 80 -29.80 25.02 -13.30
C HIS A 80 -28.80 24.18 -14.09
N LEU A 81 -28.14 23.25 -13.40
CA LEU A 81 -27.14 22.38 -13.98
C LEU A 81 -27.71 20.99 -14.24
N LYS A 82 -27.36 20.43 -15.40
CA LYS A 82 -27.60 19.02 -15.73
C LYS A 82 -26.27 18.33 -15.89
N GLN A 83 -26.00 17.33 -15.06
CA GLN A 83 -24.81 16.49 -15.20
C GLN A 83 -24.88 15.66 -16.50
N LEU A 84 -23.79 15.65 -17.26
CA LEU A 84 -23.59 14.83 -18.45
C LEU A 84 -22.29 14.03 -18.28
N GLY A 85 -22.36 12.72 -18.51
CA GLY A 85 -21.23 11.81 -18.38
C GLY A 85 -21.66 10.40 -17.93
N PRO A 86 -20.70 9.49 -17.71
CA PRO A 86 -19.26 9.73 -17.87
C PRO A 86 -18.85 9.85 -19.33
N TYR A 87 -17.82 10.65 -19.57
CA TYR A 87 -17.00 10.60 -20.78
C TYR A 87 -15.67 9.95 -20.39
N THR A 88 -15.50 8.69 -20.77
CA THR A 88 -14.46 7.81 -20.25
C THR A 88 -13.26 7.79 -21.18
N TYR A 89 -12.07 7.98 -20.63
CA TYR A 89 -10.79 7.82 -21.31
C TYR A 89 -9.97 6.76 -20.58
N LEU A 90 -9.31 5.89 -21.34
CA LEU A 90 -8.22 5.05 -20.87
C LEU A 90 -6.99 5.95 -20.71
N GLU A 91 -6.52 6.08 -19.47
CA GLU A 91 -5.27 6.73 -19.16
C GLU A 91 -4.13 5.69 -19.18
N LYS A 92 -3.14 5.90 -20.04
CA LYS A 92 -1.86 5.21 -19.95
C LYS A 92 -0.85 6.16 -19.35
N ARG A 93 -0.06 5.70 -18.38
CA ARG A 93 1.02 6.49 -17.79
C ARG A 93 2.31 5.71 -17.77
N MET A 94 3.42 6.40 -17.99
CA MET A 94 4.76 5.82 -17.97
C MET A 94 5.74 6.81 -17.35
N LYS A 95 6.67 6.28 -16.56
CA LYS A 95 7.77 7.04 -15.97
C LYS A 95 8.98 7.00 -16.91
N PHE A 96 9.51 8.18 -17.20
CA PHE A 96 10.66 8.42 -18.07
C PHE A 96 11.77 9.13 -17.30
N ASN A 97 12.96 9.21 -17.93
CA ASN A 97 14.13 9.88 -17.39
C ASN A 97 14.45 9.41 -15.96
N ILE A 98 14.27 8.11 -15.70
CA ILE A 98 14.43 7.53 -14.37
C ILE A 98 15.93 7.46 -14.06
N THR A 99 16.36 8.22 -13.05
CA THR A 99 17.72 8.20 -12.55
C THR A 99 17.70 7.79 -11.07
N GLN A 100 18.52 6.81 -10.71
CA GLN A 100 18.65 6.36 -9.33
C GLN A 100 20.03 6.75 -8.79
N ILE A 101 20.05 7.50 -7.69
CA ILE A 101 21.26 7.93 -7.01
C ILE A 101 21.08 7.63 -5.52
N ASN A 102 21.90 6.71 -4.99
CA ASN A 102 21.83 6.23 -3.60
C ASN A 102 20.41 5.76 -3.21
N GLU A 103 19.77 6.50 -2.31
CA GLU A 103 18.43 6.23 -1.76
C GLU A 103 17.30 6.89 -2.55
N THR A 104 17.63 7.63 -3.60
CA THR A 104 16.66 8.48 -4.30
C THR A 104 16.46 8.04 -5.74
N ILE A 105 15.22 8.12 -6.20
CA ILE A 105 14.84 7.91 -7.60
C ILE A 105 14.20 9.21 -8.08
N THR A 106 14.74 9.77 -9.16
CA THR A 106 14.16 10.94 -9.84
C THR A 106 13.61 10.52 -11.18
N TYR A 107 12.41 10.98 -11.52
CA TYR A 107 11.73 10.66 -12.76
C TYR A 107 10.81 11.79 -13.22
N GLN A 108 10.32 11.67 -14.45
CA GLN A 108 9.18 12.43 -14.97
C GLN A 108 8.14 11.43 -15.48
N GLU A 109 6.88 11.83 -15.57
CA GLU A 109 5.79 11.00 -16.07
C GLU A 109 5.22 11.58 -17.36
N ILE A 110 4.82 10.72 -18.28
CA ILE A 110 3.94 11.08 -19.39
C ILE A 110 2.63 10.33 -19.24
N LYS A 111 1.52 11.04 -19.45
CA LYS A 111 0.17 10.48 -19.49
C LYS A 111 -0.41 10.62 -20.90
N TRP A 112 -1.08 9.56 -21.36
CA TRP A 112 -1.85 9.55 -22.60
C TRP A 112 -3.30 9.22 -22.31
N TYR A 113 -4.19 9.90 -23.00
CA TYR A 113 -5.63 9.73 -22.84
C TYR A 113 -6.27 9.26 -24.14
N TYR A 114 -6.90 8.09 -24.09
CA TYR A 114 -7.59 7.49 -25.23
C TYR A 114 -9.08 7.37 -24.95
N PHE A 115 -9.93 8.05 -25.72
CA PHE A 115 -11.37 8.01 -25.53
C PHE A 115 -11.92 6.58 -25.69
N VAL A 116 -12.83 6.17 -24.80
CA VAL A 116 -13.46 4.85 -24.80
C VAL A 116 -14.97 5.01 -24.98
N PRO A 117 -15.50 4.94 -26.22
CA PRO A 117 -16.91 5.16 -26.50
C PRO A 117 -17.84 4.19 -25.75
N ASN A 118 -17.44 2.92 -25.63
CA ASN A 118 -18.28 1.87 -25.02
C ASN A 118 -18.49 2.05 -23.51
N LEU A 119 -17.63 2.81 -22.84
CA LEU A 119 -17.74 3.14 -21.42
C LEU A 119 -18.21 4.59 -21.20
N SER A 120 -18.67 5.26 -22.26
CA SER A 120 -19.12 6.65 -22.23
C SER A 120 -20.61 6.74 -22.52
N ASN A 121 -21.31 7.66 -21.86
CA ASN A 121 -22.74 7.91 -22.10
C ASN A 121 -23.01 8.82 -23.32
N GLY A 122 -21.97 9.20 -24.05
CA GLY A 122 -22.02 10.15 -25.15
C GLY A 122 -20.72 10.21 -25.93
N THR A 123 -20.58 11.21 -26.81
CA THR A 123 -19.39 11.38 -27.66
C THR A 123 -18.58 12.61 -27.27
N GLU A 124 -17.32 12.68 -27.70
CA GLU A 124 -16.49 13.89 -27.53
C GLU A 124 -17.06 15.14 -28.25
N ASN A 125 -18.02 14.96 -29.17
CA ASN A 125 -18.70 16.02 -29.90
C ASN A 125 -19.95 16.55 -29.19
N ASP A 126 -20.35 15.95 -28.06
CA ASP A 126 -21.48 16.42 -27.29
C ASP A 126 -21.21 17.85 -26.81
N MET A 127 -22.22 18.71 -26.95
CA MET A 127 -22.08 20.14 -26.70
C MET A 127 -22.45 20.47 -25.25
N ILE A 128 -21.56 21.16 -24.55
CA ILE A 128 -21.78 21.65 -23.19
C ILE A 128 -21.87 23.18 -23.23
N THR A 129 -22.93 23.72 -22.63
CA THR A 129 -23.03 25.14 -22.29
C THR A 129 -22.40 25.36 -20.92
N THR A 130 -21.36 26.18 -20.85
CA THR A 130 -20.61 26.47 -19.62
C THR A 130 -20.10 27.90 -19.61
N ILE A 131 -19.43 28.31 -18.53
CA ILE A 131 -18.81 29.62 -18.41
C ILE A 131 -17.62 29.75 -19.36
N ASN A 132 -17.44 30.93 -19.93
CA ASN A 132 -16.27 31.25 -20.73
C ASN A 132 -15.09 31.59 -19.81
N LEU A 133 -14.08 30.72 -19.83
CA LEU A 133 -12.88 30.86 -19.01
C LEU A 133 -12.03 32.07 -19.42
N ALA A 134 -12.02 32.45 -20.71
CA ALA A 134 -11.28 33.63 -21.18
C ALA A 134 -11.91 34.90 -20.61
N TYR A 135 -13.22 35.06 -20.85
CA TYR A 135 -14.01 36.19 -20.40
C TYR A 135 -13.89 36.38 -18.88
N ILE A 136 -14.12 35.33 -18.09
CA ILE A 136 -14.07 35.46 -16.63
C ILE A 136 -12.66 35.78 -16.12
N THR A 137 -11.62 35.28 -16.79
CA THR A 137 -10.22 35.57 -16.46
C THR A 137 -9.88 37.04 -16.71
N ILE A 138 -10.30 37.57 -17.86
CA ILE A 138 -10.12 38.99 -18.20
C ILE A 138 -10.90 39.85 -17.21
N ALA A 139 -12.18 39.56 -17.00
CA ALA A 139 -13.04 40.32 -16.09
C ALA A 139 -12.55 40.32 -14.64
N THR A 140 -12.01 39.19 -14.15
CA THR A 140 -11.44 39.11 -12.79
C THR A 140 -10.10 39.81 -12.67
N LYS A 141 -9.24 39.75 -13.70
CA LYS A 141 -7.94 40.43 -13.72
C LYS A 141 -8.05 41.95 -13.80
N PHE A 142 -9.08 42.45 -14.49
CA PHE A 142 -9.31 43.88 -14.72
C PHE A 142 -10.48 44.45 -13.89
N ASN A 143 -10.88 43.76 -12.83
CA ASN A 143 -11.97 44.18 -11.96
C ASN A 143 -11.70 45.50 -11.21
N GLU A 144 -10.43 45.84 -10.96
CA GLU A 144 -10.00 47.06 -10.27
C GLU A 144 -9.84 48.28 -11.21
N LEU A 145 -10.01 48.10 -12.53
CA LEU A 145 -9.94 49.22 -13.45
C LEU A 145 -11.14 50.18 -13.28
N PRO A 146 -10.96 51.48 -13.57
CA PRO A 146 -12.07 52.43 -13.70
C PRO A 146 -13.14 51.92 -14.66
N TRP A 147 -14.42 52.12 -14.30
CA TRP A 147 -15.58 51.57 -15.02
C TRP A 147 -15.54 51.80 -16.54
N LEU A 148 -15.08 52.98 -17.00
CA LEU A 148 -15.01 53.31 -18.42
C LEU A 148 -14.05 52.39 -19.18
N LEU A 149 -12.91 52.03 -18.58
CA LEU A 149 -11.94 51.14 -19.20
C LEU A 149 -12.46 49.70 -19.22
N SER A 150 -13.12 49.25 -18.16
CA SER A 150 -13.77 47.93 -18.14
C SER A 150 -14.83 47.80 -19.24
N ARG A 151 -15.63 48.85 -19.48
CA ARG A 151 -16.60 48.88 -20.59
C ARG A 151 -15.92 48.77 -21.96
N ILE A 152 -14.82 49.47 -22.17
CA ILE A 152 -14.07 49.39 -23.43
C ILE A 152 -13.53 47.97 -23.64
N ILE A 153 -12.99 47.34 -22.58
CA ILE A 153 -12.53 45.95 -22.63
C ILE A 153 -13.69 45.03 -23.01
N GLU A 154 -14.85 45.19 -22.36
CA GLU A 154 -16.02 44.36 -22.64
C GLU A 154 -16.57 44.55 -24.07
N GLU A 155 -16.52 45.76 -24.63
CA GLU A 155 -16.90 45.99 -26.02
C GLU A 155 -15.92 45.34 -27.01
N ILE A 156 -14.63 45.29 -26.67
CA ILE A 156 -13.64 44.52 -27.45
C ILE A 156 -13.96 43.02 -27.34
N GLU A 157 -14.23 42.50 -26.15
CA GLU A 157 -14.63 41.11 -25.95
C GLU A 157 -15.86 40.75 -26.81
N LYS A 158 -16.91 41.58 -26.78
CA LYS A 158 -18.10 41.40 -27.61
C LYS A 158 -17.78 41.43 -29.12
N HIS A 159 -16.86 42.29 -29.56
CA HIS A 159 -16.42 42.35 -30.96
C HIS A 159 -15.80 41.02 -31.43
N PHE A 160 -15.04 40.35 -30.56
CA PHE A 160 -14.48 39.02 -30.78
C PHE A 160 -15.44 37.87 -30.39
N HIS A 161 -16.72 38.17 -30.17
CA HIS A 161 -17.74 37.19 -29.79
C HIS A 161 -17.46 36.45 -28.46
N GLU A 162 -16.72 37.10 -27.56
CA GLU A 162 -16.46 36.61 -26.21
C GLU A 162 -17.62 37.00 -25.28
N TYR A 163 -18.50 36.04 -25.04
CA TYR A 163 -19.61 36.16 -24.10
C TYR A 163 -19.33 35.36 -22.82
N LEU A 164 -20.04 35.72 -21.74
CA LEU A 164 -19.93 35.08 -20.43
C LEU A 164 -20.16 33.56 -20.49
N PHE A 165 -21.09 33.11 -21.33
CA PHE A 165 -21.37 31.69 -21.54
C PHE A 165 -21.01 31.28 -22.96
N ILE A 166 -20.41 30.09 -23.07
CA ILE A 166 -20.03 29.48 -24.34
C ILE A 166 -20.64 28.10 -24.45
N LYS A 167 -20.87 27.67 -25.70
CA LYS A 167 -21.29 26.31 -26.03
C LYS A 167 -20.23 25.66 -26.89
N LYS A 168 -19.56 24.64 -26.37
CA LYS A 168 -18.43 23.96 -27.04
C LYS A 168 -18.54 22.44 -26.89
N PRO A 169 -17.99 21.66 -27.83
CA PRO A 169 -17.89 20.21 -27.68
C PRO A 169 -16.91 19.86 -26.56
N ILE A 170 -17.15 18.72 -25.91
CA ILE A 170 -16.31 18.22 -24.81
C ILE A 170 -14.84 18.12 -25.20
N LYS A 171 -14.54 17.67 -26.42
CA LYS A 171 -13.17 17.58 -26.93
C LYS A 171 -12.42 18.91 -26.78
N GLN A 172 -13.08 20.01 -27.13
CA GLN A 172 -12.50 21.34 -27.08
C GLN A 172 -12.36 21.83 -25.64
N LEU A 173 -13.37 21.59 -24.79
CA LEU A 173 -13.31 21.98 -23.37
C LEU A 173 -12.21 21.26 -22.61
N LEU A 174 -11.96 19.98 -22.90
CA LEU A 174 -10.89 19.21 -22.26
C LEU A 174 -9.51 19.57 -22.84
N TRP A 175 -9.33 19.36 -24.14
CA TRP A 175 -8.00 19.31 -24.75
C TRP A 175 -7.53 20.64 -25.32
N GLY A 176 -8.44 21.59 -25.48
CA GLY A 176 -8.11 22.93 -25.95
C GLY A 176 -8.92 23.36 -27.16
N TYR A 177 -9.21 24.66 -27.22
CA TYR A 177 -9.57 25.38 -28.44
C TYR A 177 -8.83 26.72 -28.46
N ASN A 178 -8.61 27.26 -29.66
CA ASN A 178 -8.02 28.59 -29.80
C ASN A 178 -9.10 29.65 -29.58
N ASP A 179 -8.77 30.61 -28.72
CA ASP A 179 -9.58 31.79 -28.42
C ASP A 179 -9.21 32.93 -29.38
N GLU A 180 -10.21 33.58 -29.98
CA GLU A 180 -9.99 34.57 -31.04
C GLU A 180 -9.35 35.85 -30.48
N LEU A 181 -9.83 36.30 -29.32
CA LEU A 181 -9.31 37.49 -28.64
C LEU A 181 -7.89 37.27 -28.16
N LEU A 182 -7.62 36.14 -27.49
CA LEU A 182 -6.26 35.83 -27.03
C LEU A 182 -5.30 35.68 -28.21
N THR A 183 -5.75 35.10 -29.34
CA THR A 183 -4.94 35.01 -30.56
C THR A 183 -4.61 36.39 -31.12
N PHE A 184 -5.58 37.31 -31.17
CA PHE A 184 -5.36 38.68 -31.57
C PHE A 184 -4.36 39.39 -30.64
N ILE A 185 -4.54 39.29 -29.32
CA ILE A 185 -3.63 39.87 -28.34
C ILE A 185 -2.22 39.30 -28.49
N SER A 186 -2.11 37.99 -28.71
CA SER A 186 -0.84 37.29 -28.85
C SER A 186 -0.03 37.78 -30.05
N ASN A 187 -0.71 37.97 -31.19
CA ASN A 187 -0.08 38.37 -32.45
C ASN A 187 0.35 39.84 -32.47
N TYR A 188 -0.41 40.74 -31.84
CA TYR A 188 -0.22 42.19 -31.98
C TYR A 188 0.40 42.89 -30.76
N PHE A 189 0.28 42.33 -29.55
CA PHE A 189 0.69 43.02 -28.32
C PHE A 189 1.75 42.28 -27.51
N MET A 190 1.54 41.00 -27.20
CA MET A 190 2.43 40.26 -26.31
C MET A 190 2.31 38.75 -26.49
N ASN A 191 3.41 38.00 -26.38
CA ASN A 191 3.36 36.54 -26.50
C ASN A 191 2.61 35.91 -25.31
N ILE A 192 1.40 35.41 -25.55
CA ILE A 192 0.56 34.71 -24.57
C ILE A 192 0.00 33.40 -25.15
N THR A 193 -0.35 32.48 -24.26
CA THR A 193 -1.07 31.26 -24.62
C THR A 193 -2.47 31.62 -25.14
N THR A 194 -2.79 31.15 -26.34
CA THR A 194 -4.06 31.44 -27.03
C THR A 194 -5.07 30.30 -26.90
N THR A 195 -4.62 29.15 -26.41
CA THR A 195 -5.44 27.94 -26.30
C THR A 195 -6.00 27.81 -24.89
N ILE A 196 -7.30 27.56 -24.79
CA ILE A 196 -8.03 27.39 -23.53
C ILE A 196 -8.55 25.97 -23.45
N GLY A 197 -8.26 25.27 -22.35
CA GLY A 197 -8.77 23.94 -22.07
C GLY A 197 -8.51 23.55 -20.62
N LEU A 198 -9.36 22.69 -20.06
CA LEU A 198 -9.28 22.25 -18.67
C LEU A 198 -8.10 21.30 -18.43
N PHE A 199 -7.71 20.54 -19.46
CA PHE A 199 -6.62 19.56 -19.47
C PHE A 199 -5.60 19.88 -20.57
N ILE A 200 -5.44 21.16 -20.91
CA ILE A 200 -4.44 21.62 -21.87
C ILE A 200 -3.04 21.21 -21.40
N ASN A 201 -2.20 20.74 -22.33
CA ASN A 201 -0.83 20.28 -22.04
C ASN A 201 -0.75 19.22 -20.93
N LYS A 202 -1.78 18.38 -20.80
CA LYS A 202 -1.75 17.18 -19.93
C LYS A 202 -1.61 15.88 -20.71
N ASN A 203 -1.94 15.88 -22.01
CA ASN A 203 -1.84 14.71 -22.87
C ASN A 203 -0.50 14.71 -23.62
N ASN A 204 0.25 13.62 -23.51
CA ASN A 204 1.54 13.41 -24.18
C ASN A 204 2.59 14.50 -23.84
N THR A 205 2.63 14.92 -22.58
CA THR A 205 3.54 15.95 -22.07
C THR A 205 4.27 15.43 -20.84
N PHE A 206 5.54 15.79 -20.69
CA PHE A 206 6.28 15.49 -19.46
C PHE A 206 5.69 16.26 -18.27
N SER A 207 5.50 15.55 -17.17
CA SER A 207 5.22 16.14 -15.87
C SER A 207 6.43 16.91 -15.33
N ASP A 208 6.19 17.64 -14.26
CA ASP A 208 7.26 18.10 -13.37
C ASP A 208 8.12 16.91 -12.90
N SER A 209 9.40 17.18 -12.65
CA SER A 209 10.32 16.17 -12.12
C SER A 209 10.02 15.86 -10.66
N ILE A 210 9.90 14.58 -10.32
CA ILE A 210 9.62 14.10 -8.97
C ILE A 210 10.81 13.27 -8.49
N THR A 211 11.31 13.59 -7.29
CA THR A 211 12.33 12.79 -6.59
C THR A 211 11.71 12.11 -5.39
N ILE A 212 11.76 10.78 -5.34
CA ILE A 212 11.23 9.95 -4.27
C ILE A 212 12.34 9.17 -3.55
N ASN A 213 12.05 8.69 -2.34
CA ASN A 213 12.88 7.70 -1.66
C ASN A 213 12.55 6.28 -2.16
N ASN A 214 13.58 5.45 -2.39
CA ASN A 214 13.42 4.09 -2.91
C ASN A 214 13.12 3.02 -1.84
N GLY A 215 13.14 3.38 -0.55
CA GLY A 215 12.84 2.49 0.56
C GLY A 215 13.92 1.46 0.86
N LEU A 216 15.15 1.62 0.33
CA LEU A 216 16.22 0.61 0.44
C LEU A 216 16.62 0.30 1.89
N TYR A 217 16.81 1.33 2.71
CA TYR A 217 17.20 1.19 4.13
C TYR A 217 16.01 1.25 5.08
N ASN A 218 15.00 2.06 4.75
CA ASN A 218 13.77 2.16 5.53
C ASN A 218 12.54 2.04 4.63
N HIS A 219 11.90 0.88 4.70
CA HIS A 219 10.66 0.58 3.97
C HIS A 219 9.51 1.58 4.23
N LYS A 220 9.52 2.34 5.34
CA LYS A 220 8.48 3.33 5.66
C LYS A 220 8.55 4.57 4.77
N LEU A 221 9.71 4.84 4.19
CA LEU A 221 9.96 6.00 3.35
C LEU A 221 9.71 5.70 1.86
N ILE A 222 9.41 4.46 1.48
CA ILE A 222 9.26 4.09 0.07
C ILE A 222 8.21 4.97 -0.63
N GLY A 223 8.60 5.53 -1.78
CA GLY A 223 7.72 6.40 -2.56
C GLY A 223 7.49 7.79 -1.98
N GLU A 224 8.03 8.10 -0.79
CA GLU A 224 7.90 9.42 -0.19
C GLU A 224 8.61 10.46 -1.06
N ILE A 225 7.91 11.54 -1.38
CA ILE A 225 8.41 12.60 -2.24
C ILE A 225 9.35 13.49 -1.42
N ILE A 226 10.61 13.52 -1.84
CA ILE A 226 11.65 14.36 -1.25
C ILE A 226 11.69 15.73 -1.94
N LYS A 227 11.53 15.73 -3.28
CA LYS A 227 11.53 16.96 -4.07
C LYS A 227 10.48 16.91 -5.17
N TYR A 228 9.82 18.04 -5.37
CA TYR A 228 8.94 18.32 -6.50
C TYR A 228 9.52 19.49 -7.30
N ASN A 229 9.82 19.25 -8.57
CA ASN A 229 10.45 20.20 -9.48
C ASN A 229 11.72 20.85 -8.86
N GLY A 230 12.59 20.01 -8.29
CA GLY A 230 13.84 20.43 -7.65
C GLY A 230 13.71 21.09 -6.28
N LYS A 231 12.49 21.34 -5.80
CA LYS A 231 12.22 21.99 -4.50
C LYS A 231 11.73 20.97 -3.47
N ASP A 232 12.14 21.14 -2.21
CA ASP A 232 11.72 20.34 -1.05
C ASP A 232 10.42 20.84 -0.40
N LYS A 233 9.92 21.99 -0.84
CA LYS A 233 8.67 22.59 -0.42
C LYS A 233 8.04 23.37 -1.56
N LEU A 234 6.73 23.56 -1.47
CA LEU A 234 5.96 24.39 -2.38
C LEU A 234 6.16 25.88 -2.07
N SER A 235 5.67 26.72 -2.97
CA SER A 235 5.66 28.18 -2.81
C SER A 235 4.29 28.80 -3.12
N TYR A 236 3.23 28.00 -3.09
CA TYR A 236 1.87 28.40 -3.46
C TYR A 236 1.06 28.90 -2.26
N TRP A 237 1.43 28.52 -1.04
CA TRP A 237 0.62 28.76 0.14
C TRP A 237 1.28 29.76 1.09
N LYS A 238 0.52 30.30 2.04
CA LYS A 238 0.99 31.40 2.91
C LYS A 238 1.91 30.96 4.04
N THR A 239 1.81 29.70 4.48
CA THR A 239 2.61 29.17 5.60
C THR A 239 3.58 28.10 5.14
N SER A 240 4.66 27.90 5.90
CA SER A 240 5.60 26.80 5.66
C SER A 240 4.91 25.44 5.75
N THR A 241 4.00 25.26 6.71
CA THR A 241 3.25 24.01 6.91
C THR A 241 2.35 23.65 5.73
N ALA A 242 1.64 24.62 5.16
CA ALA A 242 0.79 24.41 3.98
C ALA A 242 1.62 24.09 2.72
N ASN A 243 2.87 24.55 2.67
CA ASN A 243 3.80 24.29 1.59
C ASN A 243 4.63 23.00 1.75
N MET A 244 4.42 22.23 2.82
CA MET A 244 5.11 20.94 2.97
C MET A 244 4.64 19.94 1.91
N ILE A 245 5.60 19.20 1.34
CA ILE A 245 5.34 18.07 0.47
C ILE A 245 5.46 16.82 1.33
N ASN A 246 4.32 16.31 1.79
CA ASN A 246 4.24 15.12 2.63
C ASN A 246 3.69 13.94 1.83
N GLY A 247 4.26 12.76 2.09
CA GLY A 247 3.74 11.48 1.62
C GLY A 247 4.21 11.08 0.22
N THR A 248 3.46 10.16 -0.40
CA THR A 248 3.78 9.61 -1.73
C THR A 248 2.95 10.28 -2.83
N ASP A 249 3.13 9.86 -4.09
CA ASP A 249 2.27 10.24 -5.22
C ASP A 249 0.92 9.48 -5.23
N GLY A 250 0.68 8.61 -4.25
CA GLY A 250 -0.52 7.77 -4.16
C GLY A 250 -0.49 6.49 -4.99
N SER A 251 0.60 6.23 -5.74
CA SER A 251 0.75 4.97 -6.50
C SER A 251 1.21 3.80 -5.63
N LEU A 252 1.99 4.10 -4.58
CA LEU A 252 2.56 3.12 -3.66
C LEU A 252 2.51 3.66 -2.24
N PHE A 253 2.41 2.73 -1.28
CA PHE A 253 2.50 3.00 0.16
C PHE A 253 3.50 2.05 0.81
N HIS A 254 3.96 2.39 2.00
CA HIS A 254 4.85 1.51 2.75
C HIS A 254 4.17 0.21 3.16
N THR A 255 4.97 -0.84 3.30
CA THR A 255 4.52 -2.13 3.83
C THR A 255 4.12 -2.04 5.30
N PHE A 256 3.34 -3.02 5.74
CA PHE A 256 2.95 -3.25 7.13
C PHE A 256 2.18 -2.08 7.75
N LEU A 257 1.21 -1.56 7.00
CA LEU A 257 0.26 -0.57 7.46
C LEU A 257 -0.52 -1.09 8.67
N THR A 258 -0.63 -0.22 9.66
CA THR A 258 -1.35 -0.42 10.90
C THR A 258 -2.66 0.37 10.89
N ILE A 259 -3.53 0.05 11.83
CA ILE A 259 -4.85 0.69 12.00
C ILE A 259 -4.72 2.20 12.31
N ASN A 260 -3.58 2.62 12.84
CA ASN A 260 -3.29 3.99 13.25
C ASN A 260 -2.55 4.81 12.19
N ASP A 261 -2.14 4.19 11.08
CA ASP A 261 -1.43 4.90 10.02
C ASP A 261 -2.41 5.79 9.25
N ASN A 262 -2.00 7.05 9.07
CA ASN A 262 -2.76 8.07 8.36
C ASN A 262 -1.89 8.62 7.22
N PRO A 263 -1.81 7.91 6.08
CA PRO A 263 -0.87 8.22 5.03
C PRO A 263 -1.18 9.57 4.40
N TYR A 264 -0.11 10.25 3.98
CA TYR A 264 -0.20 11.45 3.17
C TYR A 264 -0.06 11.08 1.69
N ILE A 265 -0.78 11.81 0.85
CA ILE A 265 -0.58 11.81 -0.60
C ILE A 265 -0.37 13.26 -1.02
N PHE A 266 0.71 13.51 -1.75
CA PHE A 266 0.90 14.77 -2.44
C PHE A 266 0.15 14.77 -3.77
N ALA A 267 -0.97 15.50 -3.81
CA ALA A 267 -1.77 15.63 -5.02
C ALA A 267 -1.27 16.84 -5.83
N SER A 268 -0.39 16.60 -6.79
CA SER A 268 0.18 17.64 -7.65
C SER A 268 -0.88 18.44 -8.41
N ASP A 269 -1.98 17.80 -8.81
CA ASP A 269 -3.10 18.44 -9.52
C ASP A 269 -3.80 19.55 -8.72
N ILE A 270 -3.75 19.47 -7.38
CA ILE A 270 -4.27 20.51 -6.48
C ILE A 270 -3.19 21.16 -5.60
N CYS A 271 -1.93 20.87 -5.93
CA CYS A 271 -0.75 21.54 -5.38
C CYS A 271 -0.66 21.51 -3.85
N ARG A 272 -1.07 20.41 -3.21
CA ARG A 272 -0.96 20.23 -1.76
C ARG A 272 -0.92 18.76 -1.35
N SER A 273 -0.43 18.52 -0.15
CA SER A 273 -0.58 17.22 0.51
C SER A 273 -1.94 17.08 1.18
N ILE A 274 -2.52 15.89 1.06
CA ILE A 274 -3.79 15.47 1.65
C ILE A 274 -3.50 14.31 2.60
N GLN A 275 -4.06 14.38 3.81
CA GLN A 275 -3.99 13.28 4.76
C GLN A 275 -5.23 12.39 4.63
N PHE A 276 -5.01 11.08 4.66
CA PHE A 276 -6.06 10.09 4.63
C PHE A 276 -6.21 9.43 5.99
N THR A 277 -7.44 9.06 6.32
CA THR A 277 -7.78 8.28 7.50
C THR A 277 -8.44 6.98 7.08
N ARG A 278 -8.20 5.93 7.85
CA ARG A 278 -8.87 4.65 7.64
C ARG A 278 -10.35 4.77 7.98
N ASP A 279 -11.20 4.37 7.05
CA ASP A 279 -12.65 4.29 7.18
C ASP A 279 -13.05 2.91 7.73
N SER A 280 -12.71 1.85 6.99
CA SER A 280 -13.17 0.48 7.26
C SER A 280 -12.21 -0.57 6.72
N ILE A 281 -12.47 -1.85 7.04
CA ILE A 281 -11.76 -3.00 6.47
C ILE A 281 -12.72 -3.72 5.53
N VAL A 282 -12.34 -3.89 4.27
CA VAL A 282 -13.14 -4.53 3.23
C VAL A 282 -12.43 -5.79 2.74
N LYS A 283 -13.15 -6.76 2.19
CA LYS A 283 -12.55 -7.97 1.61
C LYS A 283 -12.79 -8.01 0.10
N PHE A 284 -11.72 -8.09 -0.67
CA PHE A 284 -11.76 -8.35 -2.12
C PHE A 284 -11.29 -9.77 -2.37
N ASN A 285 -12.16 -10.66 -2.86
CA ASN A 285 -11.85 -12.10 -3.03
C ASN A 285 -11.13 -12.71 -1.80
N HIS A 286 -11.69 -12.46 -0.60
CA HIS A 286 -11.13 -12.87 0.70
C HIS A 286 -9.83 -12.18 1.15
N LEU A 287 -9.21 -11.34 0.32
CA LEU A 287 -8.08 -10.48 0.70
C LEU A 287 -8.57 -9.28 1.54
N PRO A 288 -8.17 -9.14 2.81
CA PRO A 288 -8.52 -7.98 3.63
C PRO A 288 -7.71 -6.76 3.18
N VAL A 289 -8.41 -5.65 2.97
CA VAL A 289 -7.82 -4.37 2.56
C VAL A 289 -8.34 -3.26 3.46
N PHE A 290 -7.51 -2.25 3.68
CA PHE A 290 -7.90 -1.04 4.40
C PHE A 290 -8.49 -0.04 3.41
N LYS A 291 -9.71 0.41 3.68
CA LYS A 291 -10.34 1.52 2.96
C LYS A 291 -9.94 2.82 3.65
N PHE A 292 -9.37 3.74 2.88
CA PHE A 292 -8.98 5.08 3.28
C PHE A 292 -9.82 6.13 2.57
N ILE A 293 -10.15 7.21 3.29
CA ILE A 293 -10.82 8.40 2.79
C ILE A 293 -10.05 9.66 3.22
N PRO A 294 -10.14 10.79 2.50
CA PRO A 294 -9.56 12.05 2.95
C PRO A 294 -10.10 12.42 4.33
N MET A 295 -9.25 12.98 5.21
CA MET A 295 -9.73 13.46 6.50
C MET A 295 -10.77 14.58 6.33
N LEU A 296 -11.82 14.57 7.15
CA LEU A 296 -12.94 15.53 7.07
C LEU A 296 -12.50 16.99 7.30
N ASP A 297 -11.34 17.22 7.87
CA ASP A 297 -10.75 18.55 8.08
C ASP A 297 -9.89 19.04 6.91
N THR A 298 -9.60 18.20 5.91
CA THR A 298 -8.74 18.51 4.76
C THR A 298 -9.13 19.82 4.06
N PHE A 299 -10.43 20.02 3.87
CA PHE A 299 -11.02 21.18 3.16
C PHE A 299 -11.84 22.09 4.08
N LYS A 300 -11.73 21.97 5.41
CA LYS A 300 -12.44 22.88 6.32
C LYS A 300 -11.92 24.30 6.18
N SER A 301 -12.82 25.27 6.32
CA SER A 301 -12.49 26.68 6.27
C SER A 301 -11.53 27.04 7.39
N PRO A 302 -10.52 27.87 7.11
CA PRO A 302 -9.58 28.34 8.12
C PRO A 302 -10.23 29.21 9.20
N LYS A 303 -11.44 29.70 8.95
CA LYS A 303 -12.27 30.41 9.94
C LYS A 303 -12.59 29.53 11.15
N TYR A 304 -12.81 28.24 10.92
CA TYR A 304 -13.17 27.26 11.96
C TYR A 304 -12.04 26.27 12.25
N TYR A 305 -11.07 26.13 11.34
CA TYR A 305 -9.95 25.20 11.50
C TYR A 305 -8.60 25.86 11.24
N GLU A 306 -7.93 26.27 12.32
CA GLU A 306 -6.72 27.09 12.27
C GLU A 306 -5.57 26.47 11.45
N LYS A 307 -5.43 25.14 11.42
CA LYS A 307 -4.38 24.48 10.62
C LYS A 307 -4.49 24.78 9.13
N ASN A 308 -5.68 25.09 8.63
CA ASN A 308 -5.90 25.41 7.22
C ASN A 308 -5.69 26.90 6.89
N LYS A 309 -5.34 27.76 7.86
CA LYS A 309 -5.07 29.20 7.60
C LYS A 309 -4.05 29.44 6.48
N GLY A 310 -3.06 28.55 6.36
CA GLY A 310 -2.04 28.64 5.32
C GLY A 310 -2.57 28.48 3.88
N PHE A 311 -3.73 27.84 3.70
CA PHE A 311 -4.37 27.63 2.39
C PHE A 311 -5.30 28.77 1.98
N CYS A 312 -5.47 29.80 2.82
CA CYS A 312 -6.22 30.99 2.45
C CYS A 312 -5.33 32.10 1.94
N LEU A 313 -5.58 32.53 0.71
CA LEU A 313 -4.73 33.48 0.00
C LEU A 313 -5.05 34.94 0.37
N ASP A 314 -6.30 35.23 0.73
CA ASP A 314 -6.80 36.55 1.12
C ASP A 314 -7.45 36.52 2.51
N TRP A 315 -6.64 36.32 3.57
CA TRP A 315 -7.18 36.26 4.94
C TRP A 315 -7.72 37.65 5.39
N PRO A 316 -8.92 37.74 5.99
CA PRO A 316 -9.83 36.66 6.42
C PRO A 316 -10.93 36.26 5.40
N ASN A 317 -10.90 36.78 4.18
CA ASN A 317 -11.88 36.55 3.11
C ASN A 317 -11.65 35.22 2.36
N CYS A 318 -11.74 34.11 3.08
CA CYS A 318 -11.55 32.77 2.52
C CYS A 318 -12.90 32.14 2.11
N TYR A 319 -12.86 31.11 1.25
CA TYR A 319 -14.03 30.26 1.04
C TYR A 319 -14.48 29.55 2.33
N ASP A 320 -15.76 29.20 2.37
CA ASP A 320 -16.35 28.38 3.42
C ASP A 320 -15.89 26.91 3.29
N ASP A 321 -16.32 26.07 4.23
CA ASP A 321 -15.94 24.65 4.30
C ASP A 321 -16.14 23.92 2.96
N GLY A 322 -15.18 23.06 2.61
CA GLY A 322 -15.23 22.13 1.48
C GLY A 322 -14.65 22.65 0.16
N VAL A 323 -14.08 23.85 0.14
CA VAL A 323 -13.54 24.48 -1.07
C VAL A 323 -12.09 24.93 -0.86
N LEU A 324 -11.24 24.67 -1.85
CA LEU A 324 -9.85 25.13 -1.91
C LEU A 324 -9.65 26.08 -3.08
N ASP A 325 -9.16 27.28 -2.80
CA ASP A 325 -8.76 28.26 -3.82
C ASP A 325 -7.48 27.80 -4.53
N MET A 326 -7.53 27.65 -5.85
CA MET A 326 -6.40 27.21 -6.66
C MET A 326 -5.66 28.38 -7.34
N SER A 327 -6.07 29.62 -7.13
CA SER A 327 -5.53 30.79 -7.84
C SER A 327 -4.02 31.01 -7.65
N SER A 328 -3.42 30.60 -6.52
CA SER A 328 -1.96 30.68 -6.37
C SER A 328 -1.19 29.58 -7.10
N CYS A 329 -1.82 28.43 -7.37
CA CYS A 329 -1.16 27.36 -8.12
C CYS A 329 -1.49 27.39 -9.62
N GLN A 330 -2.67 27.89 -9.97
CA GLN A 330 -3.12 28.14 -11.34
C GLN A 330 -3.30 29.66 -11.52
N PRO A 331 -2.20 30.42 -11.60
CA PRO A 331 -2.26 31.88 -11.62
C PRO A 331 -3.03 32.38 -12.84
N GLY A 332 -3.90 33.35 -12.59
CA GLY A 332 -4.68 34.04 -13.62
C GLY A 332 -6.07 33.46 -13.87
N ILE A 333 -6.43 32.28 -13.35
CA ILE A 333 -7.78 31.72 -13.53
C ILE A 333 -8.46 31.56 -12.16
N PRO A 334 -9.70 32.03 -11.96
CA PRO A 334 -10.43 31.95 -10.69
C PRO A 334 -10.99 30.54 -10.43
N ILE A 335 -10.12 29.51 -10.46
CA ILE A 335 -10.47 28.11 -10.21
C ILE A 335 -10.48 27.84 -8.71
N ALA A 336 -11.49 27.11 -8.24
CA ALA A 336 -11.48 26.47 -6.94
C ALA A 336 -11.84 24.99 -7.07
N VAL A 337 -11.28 24.16 -6.21
CA VAL A 337 -11.55 22.72 -6.18
C VAL A 337 -12.37 22.32 -4.97
N SER A 338 -13.23 21.33 -5.16
CA SER A 338 -14.06 20.75 -4.12
C SER A 338 -14.22 19.25 -4.35
N GLN A 339 -14.93 18.57 -3.46
CA GLN A 339 -15.48 17.26 -3.78
C GLN A 339 -16.67 17.40 -4.74
N PRO A 340 -17.02 16.34 -5.50
CA PRO A 340 -18.16 16.39 -6.42
C PRO A 340 -19.46 16.77 -5.73
N HIS A 341 -20.29 17.56 -6.42
CA HIS A 341 -21.54 18.13 -5.93
C HIS A 341 -21.42 18.88 -4.61
N PHE A 342 -20.22 19.41 -4.31
CA PHE A 342 -19.92 20.03 -3.02
C PHE A 342 -20.17 19.11 -1.82
N LEU A 343 -19.90 17.81 -1.99
CA LEU A 343 -19.93 16.83 -0.90
C LEU A 343 -19.03 17.30 0.27
N ASN A 344 -19.55 17.23 1.50
CA ASN A 344 -18.89 17.69 2.72
C ASN A 344 -18.49 19.18 2.74
N ALA A 345 -19.07 19.99 1.85
CA ALA A 345 -18.89 21.44 1.86
C ALA A 345 -20.03 22.15 2.61
N ASN A 346 -19.90 23.47 2.79
CA ASN A 346 -20.96 24.29 3.33
C ASN A 346 -22.23 24.16 2.46
N GLN A 347 -23.38 23.96 3.10
CA GLN A 347 -24.67 23.78 2.45
C GLN A 347 -25.06 24.96 1.55
N SER A 348 -24.51 26.16 1.80
CA SER A 348 -24.72 27.35 0.96
C SER A 348 -24.35 27.10 -0.50
N TYR A 349 -23.26 26.36 -0.78
CA TYR A 349 -22.83 26.04 -2.14
C TYR A 349 -23.82 25.16 -2.88
N GLN A 350 -24.39 24.18 -2.19
CA GLN A 350 -25.41 23.29 -2.77
C GLN A 350 -26.73 24.03 -2.97
N ASN A 351 -27.15 24.84 -2.00
CA ASN A 351 -28.42 25.57 -2.06
C ASN A 351 -28.42 26.70 -3.10
N ALA A 352 -27.25 27.17 -3.53
CA ALA A 352 -27.10 28.21 -4.54
C ALA A 352 -27.39 27.72 -5.97
N ILE A 353 -27.37 26.40 -6.21
CA ILE A 353 -27.39 25.80 -7.55
C ILE A 353 -28.40 24.67 -7.60
N ASP A 354 -29.27 24.67 -8.61
CA ASP A 354 -30.19 23.57 -8.83
C ASP A 354 -29.53 22.47 -9.69
N GLY A 355 -29.73 21.20 -9.31
CA GLY A 355 -29.18 20.03 -10.02
C GLY A 355 -27.95 19.39 -9.37
N LEU A 356 -27.64 19.71 -8.11
CA LEU A 356 -26.58 19.07 -7.33
C LEU A 356 -27.15 18.03 -6.34
N TYR A 357 -26.54 16.85 -6.30
CA TYR A 357 -26.98 15.72 -5.47
C TYR A 357 -25.77 15.03 -4.83
N PRO A 358 -25.24 15.55 -3.71
CA PRO A 358 -24.11 14.94 -3.02
C PRO A 358 -24.50 13.59 -2.41
N THR A 359 -23.71 12.55 -2.67
CA THR A 359 -23.87 11.20 -2.13
C THR A 359 -22.53 10.67 -1.63
N ASP A 360 -22.54 9.70 -0.73
CA ASP A 360 -21.31 9.10 -0.19
C ASP A 360 -20.46 8.38 -1.25
N GLU A 361 -21.06 8.00 -2.38
CA GLU A 361 -20.36 7.39 -3.52
C GLU A 361 -19.43 8.39 -4.22
N LEU A 362 -19.64 9.68 -4.05
CA LEU A 362 -18.81 10.74 -4.65
C LEU A 362 -17.52 11.00 -3.87
N ASN A 363 -17.30 10.30 -2.76
CA ASN A 363 -16.10 10.43 -1.95
C ASN A 363 -14.88 9.84 -2.66
N THR A 364 -13.71 10.42 -2.41
CA THR A 364 -12.43 9.82 -2.83
C THR A 364 -12.13 8.62 -1.94
N MET A 365 -11.78 7.47 -2.52
CA MET A 365 -11.55 6.23 -1.79
C MET A 365 -10.30 5.52 -2.29
N ILE A 366 -9.50 5.01 -1.36
CA ILE A 366 -8.28 4.24 -1.67
C ILE A 366 -8.30 2.97 -0.85
N TYR A 367 -8.11 1.83 -1.51
CA TYR A 367 -8.13 0.50 -0.89
C TYR A 367 -6.72 -0.07 -0.96
N ILE A 368 -6.09 -0.22 0.21
CA ILE A 368 -4.68 -0.62 0.31
C ILE A 368 -4.58 -1.96 1.02
N GLU A 369 -3.84 -2.90 0.45
CA GLU A 369 -3.49 -4.14 1.16
C GLU A 369 -2.40 -3.85 2.19
N PRO A 370 -2.65 -4.11 3.49
CA PRO A 370 -1.82 -3.57 4.55
C PRO A 370 -0.42 -4.16 4.63
N ASN A 371 -0.19 -5.41 4.23
CA ASN A 371 1.12 -6.03 4.36
C ASN A 371 2.11 -5.52 3.30
N THR A 372 1.63 -5.35 2.08
CA THR A 372 2.42 -4.97 0.90
C THR A 372 2.42 -3.47 0.61
N GLY A 373 1.38 -2.74 1.03
CA GLY A 373 1.18 -1.34 0.68
C GLY A 373 0.62 -1.13 -0.74
N TYR A 374 0.17 -2.20 -1.41
CA TYR A 374 -0.39 -2.11 -2.76
C TYR A 374 -1.79 -1.52 -2.79
N VAL A 375 -2.01 -0.65 -3.76
CA VAL A 375 -3.34 -0.11 -4.08
C VAL A 375 -4.12 -1.15 -4.87
N ILE A 376 -5.13 -1.74 -4.24
CA ILE A 376 -6.01 -2.76 -4.84
C ILE A 376 -7.09 -2.10 -5.69
N LYS A 377 -7.63 -0.99 -5.20
CA LYS A 377 -8.62 -0.17 -5.87
C LYS A 377 -8.43 1.28 -5.43
N ALA A 378 -8.58 2.23 -6.33
CA ALA A 378 -8.67 3.63 -5.96
C ALA A 378 -9.65 4.37 -6.87
N GLU A 379 -10.32 5.36 -6.30
CA GLU A 379 -11.23 6.28 -6.97
C GLU A 379 -10.94 7.68 -6.46
N LYS A 380 -10.23 8.47 -7.26
CA LYS A 380 -9.92 9.86 -6.97
C LYS A 380 -10.96 10.74 -7.64
N LYS A 381 -11.73 11.47 -6.82
CA LYS A 381 -12.84 12.29 -7.25
C LYS A 381 -12.64 13.74 -6.85
N LEU A 382 -12.58 14.63 -7.85
CA LEU A 382 -12.34 16.06 -7.68
C LEU A 382 -13.25 16.86 -8.60
N GLN A 383 -13.80 17.96 -8.09
CA GLN A 383 -14.63 18.90 -8.83
C GLN A 383 -13.88 20.20 -9.06
N MET A 384 -13.95 20.70 -10.28
CA MET A 384 -13.48 22.02 -10.67
C MET A 384 -14.64 22.99 -10.70
N ASN A 385 -14.44 24.13 -10.06
CA ASN A 385 -15.42 25.20 -9.97
C ASN A 385 -14.78 26.53 -10.38
N ILE A 386 -15.59 27.44 -10.90
CA ILE A 386 -15.17 28.79 -11.24
C ILE A 386 -15.93 29.76 -10.34
N PHE A 387 -15.19 30.65 -9.69
CA PHE A 387 -15.81 31.71 -8.91
C PHE A 387 -16.22 32.87 -9.81
N ILE A 388 -17.52 33.15 -9.83
CA ILE A 388 -18.10 34.25 -10.58
C ILE A 388 -18.50 35.32 -9.58
N LYS A 389 -17.96 36.53 -9.78
CA LYS A 389 -18.24 37.69 -8.95
C LYS A 389 -19.08 38.69 -9.73
N ASN A 390 -20.14 39.20 -9.09
CA ASN A 390 -20.88 40.36 -9.57
C ASN A 390 -19.93 41.53 -9.80
N ASN A 391 -20.03 42.18 -10.96
CA ASN A 391 -19.23 43.34 -11.26
C ASN A 391 -20.05 44.36 -12.06
N GLN A 392 -20.32 45.52 -11.44
CA GLN A 392 -21.09 46.61 -12.06
C GLN A 392 -20.35 47.29 -13.23
N ASN A 393 -19.04 47.05 -13.36
CA ASN A 393 -18.24 47.60 -14.45
C ASN A 393 -18.37 46.78 -15.75
N PHE A 394 -18.84 45.52 -15.67
CA PHE A 394 -19.01 44.61 -16.80
C PHE A 394 -20.49 44.24 -16.95
N GLN A 395 -21.11 44.65 -18.06
CA GLN A 395 -22.52 44.44 -18.37
C GLN A 395 -22.98 43.00 -18.18
N GLN A 396 -22.18 42.04 -18.65
CA GLN A 396 -22.56 40.64 -18.59
C GLN A 396 -22.53 40.07 -17.15
N LEU A 397 -21.89 40.77 -16.20
CA LEU A 397 -21.75 40.38 -14.78
C LEU A 397 -22.55 41.28 -13.83
N GLU A 398 -23.25 42.30 -14.31
CA GLU A 398 -23.96 43.29 -13.47
C GLU A 398 -25.06 42.68 -12.61
N ASN A 399 -25.76 41.68 -13.13
CA ASN A 399 -26.93 41.08 -12.49
C ASN A 399 -26.67 39.67 -11.94
N ILE A 400 -25.49 39.08 -12.22
CA ILE A 400 -25.15 37.76 -11.73
C ILE A 400 -24.86 37.79 -10.24
N SER A 401 -25.30 36.78 -9.50
CA SER A 401 -24.95 36.64 -8.08
C SER A 401 -23.52 36.12 -7.92
N ASN A 402 -22.89 36.47 -6.79
CA ASN A 402 -21.60 35.89 -6.42
C ASN A 402 -21.81 34.39 -6.18
N ILE A 403 -21.16 33.54 -6.98
CA ILE A 403 -21.40 32.10 -6.91
C ILE A 403 -20.17 31.32 -7.34
N LEU A 404 -20.01 30.14 -6.73
CA LEU A 404 -19.00 29.17 -7.13
C LEU A 404 -19.67 28.15 -8.06
N LEU A 405 -19.48 28.30 -9.38
CA LEU A 405 -20.16 27.51 -10.39
C LEU A 405 -19.34 26.24 -10.73
N PRO A 406 -19.89 25.03 -10.53
CA PRO A 406 -19.29 23.77 -10.97
C PRO A 406 -19.20 23.69 -12.49
N ILE A 407 -18.03 23.29 -13.00
CA ILE A 407 -17.79 23.10 -14.43
C ILE A 407 -17.82 21.62 -14.78
N MET A 408 -17.06 20.83 -14.04
CA MET A 408 -17.03 19.39 -14.15
C MET A 408 -16.46 18.76 -12.88
N PHE A 409 -16.71 17.48 -12.68
CA PHE A 409 -15.90 16.66 -11.80
C PHE A 409 -15.29 15.48 -12.57
N ILE A 410 -14.19 14.97 -12.03
CA ILE A 410 -13.47 13.82 -12.56
C ILE A 410 -13.56 12.65 -11.59
N ASN A 411 -13.58 11.43 -12.12
CA ASN A 411 -13.34 10.19 -11.39
C ASN A 411 -12.18 9.46 -12.07
N GLU A 412 -11.00 9.50 -11.45
CA GLU A 412 -9.83 8.75 -11.87
C GLU A 412 -9.79 7.45 -11.06
N SER A 413 -9.97 6.31 -11.74
CA SER A 413 -10.13 5.01 -11.08
C SER A 413 -9.20 3.94 -11.62
N ILE A 414 -8.78 3.06 -10.71
CA ILE A 414 -8.01 1.86 -10.98
C ILE A 414 -8.55 0.74 -10.11
N GLU A 415 -8.65 -0.47 -10.65
CA GLU A 415 -9.03 -1.66 -9.92
C GLU A 415 -8.22 -2.84 -10.42
N LEU A 416 -7.56 -3.56 -9.51
CA LEU A 416 -6.80 -4.75 -9.87
C LEU A 416 -7.74 -5.86 -10.34
N ASN A 417 -7.32 -6.59 -11.37
CA ASN A 417 -8.06 -7.75 -11.87
C ASN A 417 -8.18 -8.83 -10.79
N HIS A 418 -9.29 -9.57 -10.80
CA HIS A 418 -9.51 -10.69 -9.87
C HIS A 418 -8.39 -11.74 -9.87
N THR A 419 -7.74 -11.96 -11.02
CA THR A 419 -6.59 -12.87 -11.13
C THR A 419 -5.42 -12.42 -10.26
N VAL A 420 -5.08 -11.13 -10.30
CA VAL A 420 -4.01 -10.52 -9.51
C VAL A 420 -4.38 -10.53 -8.02
N ILE A 421 -5.63 -10.17 -7.69
CA ILE A 421 -6.12 -10.22 -6.30
C ILE A 421 -6.05 -11.65 -5.74
N ASN A 422 -6.42 -12.67 -6.54
CA ASN A 422 -6.32 -14.07 -6.12
C ASN A 422 -4.85 -14.51 -5.94
N GLN A 423 -3.93 -14.06 -6.80
CA GLN A 423 -2.50 -14.31 -6.62
C GLN A 423 -1.99 -13.70 -5.32
N LEU A 424 -2.36 -12.45 -5.02
CA LEU A 424 -2.03 -11.79 -3.76
C LEU A 424 -2.61 -12.54 -2.55
N HIS A 425 -3.87 -12.94 -2.61
CA HIS A 425 -4.49 -13.77 -1.57
C HIS A 425 -3.73 -15.08 -1.35
N ASN A 426 -3.31 -15.75 -2.43
CA ASN A 426 -2.57 -17.00 -2.33
C ASN A 426 -1.21 -16.81 -1.67
N ILE A 427 -0.46 -15.78 -2.08
CA ILE A 427 0.88 -15.47 -1.57
C ILE A 427 0.82 -15.01 -0.10
N LEU A 428 -0.12 -14.12 0.23
CA LEU A 428 -0.16 -13.44 1.53
C LEU A 428 -0.91 -14.23 2.61
N ILE A 429 -1.91 -15.04 2.23
CA ILE A 429 -2.81 -15.70 3.19
C ILE A 429 -2.79 -17.20 3.01
N GLN A 430 -3.15 -17.72 1.84
CA GLN A 430 -3.39 -19.16 1.67
C GLN A 430 -2.11 -19.99 1.85
N ASN A 431 -1.01 -19.62 1.21
CA ASN A 431 0.25 -20.38 1.28
C ASN A 431 0.84 -20.36 2.70
N PRO A 432 0.95 -19.21 3.39
CA PRO A 432 1.36 -19.20 4.79
C PRO A 432 0.44 -20.03 5.68
N TYR A 433 -0.88 -19.96 5.48
CA TYR A 433 -1.86 -20.70 6.26
C TYR A 433 -1.77 -22.23 6.05
N ILE A 434 -1.60 -22.68 4.81
CA ILE A 434 -1.37 -24.10 4.50
C ILE A 434 -0.06 -24.57 5.14
N ALA A 435 1.00 -23.76 5.03
CA ALA A 435 2.29 -24.09 5.63
C ALA A 435 2.19 -24.22 7.16
N THR A 436 1.46 -23.33 7.85
CA THR A 436 1.24 -23.43 9.29
C THR A 436 0.41 -24.65 9.67
N ILE A 437 -0.64 -25.00 8.90
CA ILE A 437 -1.42 -26.23 9.14
C ILE A 437 -0.56 -27.49 8.98
N ILE A 438 0.18 -27.61 7.87
CA ILE A 438 1.06 -28.76 7.63
C ILE A 438 2.02 -28.92 8.80
N LEU A 439 2.58 -27.81 9.27
CA LEU A 439 3.53 -27.82 10.37
C LEU A 439 2.85 -28.18 11.71
N LEU A 440 1.64 -27.70 11.99
CA LEU A 440 0.86 -28.12 13.16
C LEU A 440 0.51 -29.62 13.12
N ILE A 441 0.17 -30.17 11.95
CA ILE A 441 -0.05 -31.61 11.77
C ILE A 441 1.24 -32.40 12.06
N MET A 442 2.39 -31.91 11.57
CA MET A 442 3.69 -32.51 11.85
C MET A 442 4.01 -32.52 13.35
N ILE A 443 3.77 -31.41 14.06
CA ILE A 443 3.99 -31.31 15.52
C ILE A 443 3.04 -32.22 16.31
N THR A 444 1.75 -32.26 15.95
CA THR A 444 0.76 -33.08 16.66
C THR A 444 0.98 -34.57 16.45
N SER A 445 1.23 -35.00 15.21
CA SER A 445 1.61 -36.39 14.88
C SER A 445 2.84 -36.81 15.68
N PHE A 446 3.81 -35.91 15.76
CA PHE A 446 5.03 -36.13 16.51
C PHE A 446 4.78 -36.32 18.03
N ILE A 447 3.96 -35.46 18.66
CA ILE A 447 3.63 -35.58 20.09
C ILE A 447 2.91 -36.90 20.38
N LEU A 448 2.01 -37.34 19.49
CA LEU A 448 1.31 -38.62 19.62
C LEU A 448 2.27 -39.81 19.53
N ILE A 449 3.26 -39.77 18.62
CA ILE A 449 4.28 -40.81 18.50
C ILE A 449 5.13 -40.88 19.78
N ILE A 450 5.54 -39.74 20.35
CA ILE A 450 6.24 -39.73 21.64
C ILE A 450 5.36 -40.32 22.74
N GLY A 451 4.10 -39.88 22.85
CA GLY A 451 3.16 -40.38 23.86
C GLY A 451 2.97 -41.89 23.76
N PHE A 452 2.88 -42.42 22.54
CA PHE A 452 2.79 -43.86 22.28
C PHE A 452 4.07 -44.61 22.70
N ILE A 453 5.26 -44.09 22.36
CA ILE A 453 6.54 -44.68 22.77
C ILE A 453 6.67 -44.70 24.30
N ILE A 454 6.31 -43.60 24.98
CA ILE A 454 6.32 -43.52 26.45
C ILE A 454 5.32 -44.52 27.06
N SER A 455 4.11 -44.63 26.50
CA SER A 455 3.11 -45.60 26.96
C SER A 455 3.58 -47.04 26.79
N LEU A 456 4.21 -47.38 25.65
CA LEU A 456 4.83 -48.68 25.42
C LEU A 456 5.96 -48.96 26.41
N TYR A 457 6.78 -47.95 26.72
CA TYR A 457 7.83 -48.06 27.73
C TYR A 457 7.23 -48.37 29.11
N PHE A 458 6.25 -47.59 29.58
CA PHE A 458 5.58 -47.85 30.86
C PHE A 458 4.87 -49.21 30.89
N TYR A 459 4.22 -49.61 29.78
CA TYR A 459 3.58 -50.91 29.66
C TYR A 459 4.58 -52.07 29.77
N GLN A 460 5.73 -51.98 29.10
CA GLN A 460 6.78 -52.99 29.18
C GLN A 460 7.45 -53.03 30.57
N THR A 461 7.65 -51.87 31.19
CA THR A 461 8.23 -51.78 32.54
C THR A 461 7.28 -52.37 33.60
N ASN A 462 5.96 -52.18 33.45
CA ASN A 462 4.96 -52.80 34.33
C ASN A 462 4.77 -54.30 34.10
N ARG A 463 5.00 -54.82 32.88
CA ARG A 463 4.91 -56.27 32.60
C ARG A 463 6.10 -57.07 33.10
N ASN A 464 7.27 -56.44 33.21
CA ASN A 464 8.49 -57.05 33.73
C ASN A 464 8.88 -56.37 35.06
N PRO A 465 8.19 -56.66 36.18
CA PRO A 465 8.70 -56.25 37.49
C PRO A 465 10.08 -56.90 37.71
N PRO A 466 11.01 -56.25 38.44
CA PRO A 466 12.28 -56.89 38.78
C PRO A 466 11.97 -58.20 39.52
N VAL A 467 12.42 -59.32 38.94
CA VAL A 467 12.32 -60.62 39.60
C VAL A 467 13.33 -60.63 40.73
N TYR A 468 12.87 -60.57 41.98
CA TYR A 468 13.69 -60.89 43.14
C TYR A 468 13.72 -62.41 43.28
N THR A 469 14.81 -63.05 42.84
CA THR A 469 15.08 -64.44 43.19
C THR A 469 15.51 -64.51 44.65
N ARG A 470 14.74 -65.22 45.47
CA ARG A 470 15.05 -65.50 46.87
C ARG A 470 16.04 -66.66 46.91
N TYR A 471 17.31 -66.39 47.17
CA TYR A 471 18.27 -67.43 47.55
C TYR A 471 18.06 -67.72 49.05
N ILE A 472 17.75 -68.97 49.38
CA ILE A 472 17.86 -69.47 50.75
C ILE A 472 19.21 -70.20 50.80
N ASN A 473 20.20 -69.59 51.46
CA ASN A 473 21.37 -70.31 51.91
C ASN A 473 21.01 -70.97 53.24
N ASP A 474 21.06 -72.30 53.31
CA ASP A 474 20.70 -73.07 54.51
C ASP A 474 21.78 -73.07 55.61
N GLU A 475 22.74 -72.13 55.61
CA GLU A 475 23.78 -72.08 56.65
C GLU A 475 24.00 -70.75 57.35
N ASP A 476 23.32 -69.65 57.00
CA ASP A 476 23.30 -68.47 57.90
C ASP A 476 22.09 -67.58 57.63
N ASN A 477 21.37 -67.27 58.70
CA ASN A 477 20.02 -66.70 58.68
C ASN A 477 20.03 -65.17 58.44
N ASN A 478 20.63 -64.71 57.34
CA ASN A 478 20.68 -63.30 56.94
C ASN A 478 20.06 -63.07 55.55
N GLN A 479 19.16 -62.08 55.46
CA GLN A 479 18.46 -61.70 54.24
C GLN A 479 19.19 -60.55 53.53
N GLU A 480 19.74 -60.80 52.35
CA GLU A 480 20.21 -59.76 51.44
C GLU A 480 19.43 -59.78 50.12
N TYR A 481 19.01 -58.60 49.65
CA TYR A 481 18.24 -58.42 48.42
C TYR A 481 19.16 -57.91 47.31
N VAL A 482 19.32 -58.66 46.21
CA VAL A 482 20.05 -58.23 45.01
C VAL A 482 19.15 -58.31 43.77
N GLN A 483 19.25 -57.31 42.90
CA GLN A 483 18.39 -57.09 41.73
C GLN A 483 19.08 -57.57 40.44
N THR A 484 18.46 -58.48 39.67
CA THR A 484 19.02 -58.98 38.39
C THR A 484 18.04 -58.86 37.22
N ASN A 485 18.52 -58.32 36.08
CA ASN A 485 17.77 -58.20 34.83
C ASN A 485 17.99 -59.43 33.91
N SER A 486 16.94 -59.83 33.19
CA SER A 486 16.76 -61.08 32.42
C SER A 486 17.63 -61.29 31.17
N THR A 487 18.91 -60.88 31.17
CA THR A 487 19.83 -61.11 30.02
C THR A 487 21.01 -62.02 30.36
N SER A 488 20.98 -62.74 31.48
CA SER A 488 22.15 -63.43 32.02
C SER A 488 21.96 -64.93 32.27
N VAL A 489 20.97 -65.62 31.67
CA VAL A 489 20.84 -67.07 31.88
C VAL A 489 21.63 -67.88 30.83
N GLU A 490 21.73 -67.41 29.57
CA GLU A 490 22.57 -68.10 28.56
C GLU A 490 24.06 -67.75 28.65
N ASN A 491 24.44 -66.66 29.35
CA ASN A 491 25.84 -66.21 29.46
C ASN A 491 26.53 -66.57 30.79
N ILE A 492 25.85 -67.26 31.71
CA ILE A 492 26.46 -67.71 32.98
C ILE A 492 26.89 -69.18 32.89
N GLN A 493 26.16 -70.01 32.13
CA GLN A 493 26.54 -71.41 31.95
C GLN A 493 27.82 -71.55 31.10
N SER A 494 27.97 -70.74 30.05
CA SER A 494 29.21 -70.67 29.27
C SER A 494 30.38 -70.08 30.05
N LYS A 495 30.12 -69.06 30.90
CA LYS A 495 31.16 -68.46 31.75
C LYS A 495 31.62 -69.35 32.90
N GLN A 496 30.73 -70.16 33.49
CA GLN A 496 31.10 -71.10 34.53
C GLN A 496 31.80 -72.35 33.98
N GLU A 497 31.56 -72.71 32.71
CA GLU A 497 32.35 -73.72 32.00
C GLU A 497 33.73 -73.16 31.58
N GLU A 498 33.80 -71.92 31.08
CA GLU A 498 35.09 -71.23 30.77
C GLU A 498 35.93 -70.96 32.03
N GLU A 499 35.34 -70.51 33.15
CA GLU A 499 36.07 -70.29 34.41
C GLU A 499 36.54 -71.62 35.05
N LYS A 500 35.82 -72.73 34.84
CA LYS A 500 36.28 -74.06 35.28
C LYS A 500 37.39 -74.64 34.40
N GLU A 501 37.34 -74.42 33.09
CA GLU A 501 38.44 -74.80 32.19
C GLU A 501 39.68 -73.94 32.45
N GLU A 502 39.54 -72.64 32.75
CA GLU A 502 40.67 -71.78 33.14
C GLU A 502 41.25 -72.15 34.53
N GLU A 503 40.43 -72.52 35.52
CA GLU A 503 40.92 -73.02 36.82
C GLU A 503 41.62 -74.39 36.69
N GLU A 504 41.10 -75.32 35.87
CA GLU A 504 41.77 -76.60 35.60
C GLU A 504 43.08 -76.42 34.83
N GLU A 505 43.15 -75.51 33.85
CA GLU A 505 44.40 -75.16 33.16
C GLU A 505 45.40 -74.48 34.12
N GLU A 506 44.97 -73.57 35.00
CA GLU A 506 45.87 -72.95 35.99
C GLU A 506 46.39 -73.96 37.01
N GLU A 507 45.57 -74.91 37.47
CA GLU A 507 46.04 -75.99 38.37
C GLU A 507 47.00 -76.96 37.67
N GLU A 508 46.79 -77.28 36.39
CA GLU A 508 47.73 -78.08 35.61
C GLU A 508 49.05 -77.32 35.35
N HIS A 509 48.97 -76.03 35.07
CA HIS A 509 50.13 -75.17 34.85
C HIS A 509 50.91 -74.86 36.14
N GLN A 510 50.25 -74.91 37.31
CA GLN A 510 50.90 -74.86 38.63
C GLN A 510 51.56 -76.20 38.98
N ARG A 511 50.91 -77.34 38.71
CA ARG A 511 51.52 -78.68 38.88
C ARG A 511 52.77 -78.86 38.03
N GLN A 512 52.74 -78.46 36.76
CA GLN A 512 53.93 -78.48 35.89
C GLN A 512 55.05 -77.55 36.38
N ARG A 513 54.72 -76.38 36.93
CA ARG A 513 55.71 -75.45 37.52
C ARG A 513 56.31 -76.00 38.81
N GLU A 514 55.57 -76.78 39.58
CA GLU A 514 56.05 -77.42 40.80
C GLU A 514 56.92 -78.64 40.49
N GLU A 515 56.57 -79.45 39.47
CA GLU A 515 57.43 -80.51 38.94
C GLU A 515 58.74 -79.95 38.35
N GLU A 516 58.69 -78.86 37.59
CA GLU A 516 59.91 -78.18 37.11
C GLU A 516 60.77 -77.62 38.25
N ARG A 517 60.18 -77.12 39.34
CA ARG A 517 60.92 -76.68 40.53
C ARG A 517 61.59 -77.85 41.25
N ILE A 518 60.93 -79.00 41.35
CA ILE A 518 61.49 -80.21 41.95
C ILE A 518 62.64 -80.78 41.08
N ILE A 519 62.50 -80.74 39.76
CA ILE A 519 63.56 -81.15 38.82
C ILE A 519 64.76 -80.18 38.86
N ARG A 520 64.53 -78.86 38.98
CA ARG A 520 65.62 -77.86 39.14
C ARG A 520 66.32 -77.97 40.50
N ALA A 521 65.58 -78.29 41.57
CA ALA A 521 66.15 -78.51 42.91
C ALA A 521 67.04 -79.78 42.95
N ASN A 522 66.61 -80.87 42.30
CA ASN A 522 67.41 -82.10 42.18
C ASN A 522 68.65 -81.92 41.26
N ASN A 523 68.57 -81.09 40.23
CA ASN A 523 69.72 -80.80 39.36
C ASN A 523 70.72 -79.80 39.97
N GLN A 524 70.33 -78.99 40.96
CA GLN A 524 71.26 -78.13 41.73
C GLN A 524 72.02 -78.89 42.84
N GLN A 525 71.63 -80.12 43.17
CA GLN A 525 72.35 -80.99 44.11
C GLN A 525 73.46 -81.85 43.48
N ASN A 526 73.65 -81.80 42.15
CA ASN A 526 74.63 -82.62 41.41
C ASN A 526 75.71 -81.81 40.66
N LEU A 527 75.93 -80.53 40.98
CA LEU A 527 76.91 -79.68 40.26
C LEU A 527 77.79 -78.76 41.14
N VAL A 528 78.02 -79.16 42.40
CA VAL A 528 79.18 -78.72 43.21
C VAL A 528 79.78 -79.94 43.89
N VAL A 529 80.69 -80.60 43.16
CA VAL A 529 81.85 -81.33 43.69
C VAL A 529 83.08 -80.53 43.27
#